data_AF-A0A7C1WFA1-F1
#
_entry.id   AF-A0A7C1WFA1-F1
#
_cell.length_a   1.000
_cell.length_b   1.000
_cell.length_c   1.000
_cell.angle_alpha   90.00
_cell.angle_beta   90.00
_cell.angle_gamma   90.00
#
_symmetry.space_group_name_H-M   'P 1'
#
loop_
_entity.id
_entity.type
_entity.pdbx_description
1 polymer ?
#
loop_
_entity_poly.entity_id
_entity_poly.type
_entity_poly.pdbx_seq_one_letter_code
_entity_poly.pdbx_strand_id
1 'polypeptide(L)' 'MNEEIKNCKRCNLWKTRNNIVIGEGSLNADIMFIGEAPGYYEDKQGRP' A
#
# COMPACT_ATOMS: atom_id res chain seq x y z
N MET A 1 -5.87 -6.40 -10.15
CA MET A 1 -5.43 -6.13 -8.76
C MET A 1 -4.99 -4.68 -8.57
N ASN A 2 -3.87 -4.23 -9.17
CA ASN A 2 -3.32 -2.90 -8.89
C ASN A 2 -4.26 -1.75 -9.29
N GLU A 3 -4.98 -1.85 -10.41
CA GLU A 3 -5.90 -0.78 -10.85
C GLU A 3 -7.14 -0.61 -9.95
N GLU A 4 -7.66 -1.70 -9.38
CA GLU A 4 -8.78 -1.62 -8.43
C GLU A 4 -8.36 -0.93 -7.13
N ILE A 5 -7.16 -1.24 -6.63
CA ILE A 5 -6.61 -0.65 -5.40
C ILE A 5 -6.25 0.82 -5.64
N LYS A 6 -5.62 1.16 -6.78
CA LYS A 6 -5.31 2.54 -7.16
C LYS A 6 -6.56 3.42 -7.18
N ASN A 7 -7.69 2.88 -7.65
CA ASN A 7 -8.95 3.59 -7.76
C ASN A 7 -9.87 3.39 -6.54
N CYS A 8 -9.39 2.72 -5.49
CA CYS A 8 -10.20 2.45 -4.31
C CYS A 8 -10.57 3.75 -3.59
N LYS A 9 -11.88 3.98 -3.45
CA LYS A 9 -12.47 5.11 -2.74
C LYS A 9 -13.40 4.71 -1.59
N ARG A 10 -13.24 3.49 -1.07
CA ARG A 10 -14.15 2.89 -0.07
C ARG A 10 -14.04 3.49 1.34
N CYS A 11 -12.98 4.23 1.66
CA CYS A 11 -12.80 4.93 2.94
C CYS A 11 -12.09 6.29 2.76
N ASN A 12 -12.17 7.19 3.73
CA ASN A 12 -11.65 8.56 3.57
C ASN A 12 -10.13 8.68 3.29
N LEU A 13 -9.34 7.62 3.48
CA LEU A 13 -7.89 7.63 3.24
C LEU A 13 -7.51 7.94 1.78
N TRP A 14 -8.40 7.64 0.81
CA TRP A 14 -8.15 7.98 -0.60
C TRP A 14 -8.01 9.48 -0.85
N LYS A 15 -8.54 10.31 0.07
CA LYS A 15 -8.54 11.77 -0.08
C LYS A 15 -7.17 12.40 0.23
N THR A 16 -6.35 11.74 1.03
CA THR A 16 -5.10 12.32 1.57
C THR A 16 -3.83 11.60 1.13
N ARG A 17 -3.91 10.33 0.75
CA ARG A 17 -2.74 9.58 0.27
C ARG A 17 -2.20 10.16 -1.03
N ASN A 18 -0.88 10.21 -1.17
CA ASN A 18 -0.22 10.57 -2.43
C ASN A 18 -0.07 9.33 -3.33
N ASN A 19 0.36 8.22 -2.75
CA ASN A 19 0.50 6.96 -3.47
C ASN A 19 -0.34 5.87 -2.82
N ILE A 20 -0.62 4.80 -3.56
CA ILE A 20 -0.93 3.53 -2.90
C ILE A 20 0.37 2.85 -2.54
N VAL A 21 0.37 2.15 -1.42
CA VAL A 21 1.48 1.30 -1.00
C VAL A 21 0.96 -0.12 -0.94
N ILE A 22 1.46 -0.96 -1.86
CA ILE A 22 1.14 -2.38 -1.91
C ILE A 22 2.35 -3.13 -1.35
N GLY A 23 2.11 -4.26 -0.68
CA GLY A 23 3.17 -5.16 -0.24
C GLY A 23 4.15 -5.51 -1.37
N GLU A 24 5.44 -5.56 -1.05
CA GLU A 24 6.50 -6.02 -1.96
C GLU A 24 7.26 -7.19 -1.34
N GLY A 25 7.85 -8.04 -2.18
CA GLY A 25 8.62 -9.20 -1.74
C GLY A 25 8.49 -10.40 -2.67
N SER A 26 9.05 -11.53 -2.25
CA SER A 26 8.92 -12.79 -2.97
C SER A 26 7.51 -13.35 -2.84
N LEU A 27 6.90 -13.72 -3.97
CA LEU A 27 5.63 -14.45 -3.97
C LEU A 27 5.75 -15.86 -3.37
N ASN A 28 6.97 -16.38 -3.26
CA ASN A 28 7.28 -17.69 -2.68
C ASN A 28 7.91 -17.56 -1.28
N ALA A 29 7.75 -16.42 -0.60
CA ALA A 29 8.25 -16.28 0.76
C ALA A 29 7.47 -17.17 1.74
N ASP A 30 8.16 -17.88 2.62
CA ASP A 30 7.54 -18.69 3.67
C ASP A 30 6.93 -17.84 4.80
N ILE A 31 7.38 -16.58 4.94
CA ILE A 31 6.97 -15.65 6.00
C ILE A 31 6.62 -14.30 5.38
N MET A 32 5.49 -13.73 5.82
CA MET A 32 5.04 -12.38 5.46
C MET A 32 4.94 -11.51 6.71
N PHE A 33 5.45 -10.28 6.63
CA PHE A 33 5.29 -9.26 7.66
C PHE A 33 4.13 -8.33 7.29
N ILE A 34 3.28 -8.02 8.27
CA ILE A 34 2.13 -7.12 8.10
C ILE A 34 2.27 -5.98 9.12
N GLY A 35 2.50 -4.77 8.61
CA GLY A 35 2.49 -3.55 9.41
C GLY A 35 1.08 -2.98 9.61
N GLU A 36 0.98 -1.83 10.28
CA GLU A 36 -0.29 -1.16 10.54
C GLU A 36 -0.83 -0.43 9.29
N ALA A 37 -0.06 0.54 8.77
CA ALA A 37 -0.40 1.37 7.62
C ALA A 37 0.86 2.06 7.07
N PRO A 38 0.82 2.59 5.83
CA PRO A 38 1.91 3.41 5.29
C PRO A 38 2.10 4.70 6.09
N GLY A 39 3.36 5.01 6.41
CA GLY A 39 3.76 6.30 6.97
C GLY A 39 4.02 7.35 5.89
N TYR A 40 4.64 8.46 6.29
CA TYR A 40 4.91 9.59 5.40
C TYR A 40 5.88 9.23 4.26
N TYR A 41 6.94 8.48 4.56
CA TYR A 41 7.96 8.15 3.57
C TYR A 41 7.46 7.08 2.61
N GLU A 42 6.73 6.09 3.11
CA GLU A 42 6.09 5.03 2.34
C GLU A 42 5.05 5.61 1.39
N ASP A 43 4.18 6.52 1.87
CA ASP A 43 3.21 7.23 1.03
C ASP A 43 3.90 8.10 -0.03
N LYS A 44 5.05 8.70 0.28
CA LYS A 44 5.81 9.49 -0.71
C LYS A 44 6.49 8.61 -1.76
N GLN A 45 6.96 7.42 -1.38
CA GLN A 45 7.72 6.52 -2.26
C GLN A 45 6.83 5.52 -3.01
N GLY A 46 5.63 5.22 -2.50
CA GLY A 46 4.75 4.18 -3.04
C GLY A 46 5.22 2.76 -2.70
N ARG A 47 6.03 2.58 -1.64
CA ARG A 47 6.64 1.31 -1.24
C ARG A 47 6.55 1.11 0.28
N PRO A 48 6.30 -0.12 0.76
CA PRO A 48 6.16 -0.44 2.18
C PRO A 48 7.52 -0.63 2.87
#